data_AF-A0A939YNC2-F1
#
_entry.id   AF-A0A939YNC2-F1
#
_cell.length_a   1.000
_cell.length_b   1.000
_cell.length_c   1.000
_cell.angle_alpha   90.00
_cell.angle_beta   90.00
_cell.angle_gamma   90.00
#
_symmetry.space_group_name_H-M   'P 1'
#
loop_
_entity.id
_entity.type
_entity.pdbx_description
1 polymer ?
#
loop_
_entity_poly.entity_id
_entity_poly.type
_entity_poly.pdbx_seq_one_letter_code
_entity_poly.pdbx_strand_id
1 'polypeptide(L)' 'MDTDIRLAMTAAIRKIFAESPDVFDPRKYLGAARKDIKATVEHKIKNVLGSDQKA' A
#
# COMPACT_ATOMS: atom_id res chain seq x y z
N MET A 1 2.42 -4.20 -12.45
CA MET A 1 1.72 -4.07 -11.15
C MET A 1 1.46 -2.60 -10.84
N ASP A 2 0.97 -1.81 -11.81
CA ASP A 2 0.77 -0.37 -11.60
C ASP A 2 -0.63 -0.07 -11.06
N THR A 3 -1.66 -0.70 -11.62
CA THR A 3 -3.04 -0.56 -11.14
C THR A 3 -3.20 -1.01 -9.69
N ASP A 4 -2.59 -2.14 -9.29
CA ASP A 4 -2.76 -2.68 -7.93
C ASP A 4 -2.18 -1.76 -6.85
N ILE A 5 -1.01 -1.16 -7.10
CA ILE A 5 -0.37 -0.26 -6.14
C ILE A 5 -1.14 1.06 -6.03
N ARG A 6 -1.73 1.55 -7.14
CA ARG A 6 -2.60 2.73 -7.12
C ARG A 6 -3.89 2.46 -6.34
N LEU A 7 -4.47 1.27 -6.50
CA LEU A 7 -5.65 0.84 -5.74
C LEU A 7 -5.34 0.69 -4.26
N ALA A 8 -4.23 0.03 -3.90
CA ALA A 8 -3.78 -0.13 -2.52
C ALA A 8 -3.54 1.24 -1.83
N MET A 9 -2.84 2.15 -2.51
CA MET A 9 -2.61 3.51 -2.02
C MET A 9 -3.93 4.24 -1.76
N THR A 10 -4.84 4.22 -2.74
CA THR A 10 -6.11 4.95 -2.65
C THR A 10 -7.01 4.37 -1.56
N ALA A 11 -7.05 3.05 -1.41
CA ALA A 11 -7.82 2.38 -0.37
C ALA A 11 -7.32 2.77 1.03
N ALA A 12 -6.01 2.75 1.26
CA ALA A 12 -5.40 3.10 2.54
C ALA A 12 -5.69 4.56 2.93
N ILE A 13 -5.56 5.51 1.99
CA ILE A 13 -5.85 6.93 2.22
C ILE A 13 -7.34 7.13 2.55
N ARG A 14 -8.24 6.52 1.77
CA ARG A 14 -9.68 6.60 2.02
C ARG A 14 -10.06 6.04 3.39
N LYS A 15 -9.44 4.95 3.81
CA LYS A 15 -9.67 4.35 5.13
C LYS A 15 -9.31 5.31 6.26
N ILE A 16 -8.13 5.94 6.20
CA ILE A 16 -7.71 6.89 7.25
C ILE A 16 -8.62 8.11 7.29
N PHE A 17 -9.03 8.64 6.14
CA PHE A 17 -9.93 9.79 6.12
C PHE A 17 -11.34 9.45 6.64
N ALA A 18 -11.77 8.19 6.54
CA ALA A 18 -13.04 7.73 7.11
C ALA A 18 -12.95 7.43 8.61
N GLU A 19 -11.88 6.78 9.06
CA GLU A 19 -11.71 6.32 10.46
C GLU A 19 -11.08 7.38 11.38
N SER A 20 -10.29 8.30 10.84
CA SER A 20 -9.53 9.31 11.60
C SER A 20 -9.49 10.63 10.82
N PRO A 21 -10.61 11.35 10.73
CA PRO A 21 -10.73 12.58 9.92
C PRO A 21 -9.85 13.73 10.44
N ASP A 22 -9.36 13.66 11.68
CA ASP A 22 -8.40 14.58 12.29
C ASP A 22 -6.96 14.37 11.77
N VAL A 23 -6.68 13.25 11.10
CA VAL A 23 -5.37 12.93 10.53
C VAL A 23 -5.22 13.60 9.17
N PHE A 24 -4.80 14.87 9.20
CA PHE A 24 -4.50 15.66 7.99
C PHE A 24 -3.01 15.70 7.63
N ASP A 25 -2.11 15.24 8.51
CA ASP A 25 -0.67 15.20 8.23
C ASP A 25 -0.37 14.18 7.10
N PRO A 26 0.19 14.63 5.96
CA PRO A 26 0.52 13.77 4.84
C PRO A 26 1.34 12.54 5.19
N ARG A 27 2.26 12.66 6.13
CA ARG A 27 3.16 11.57 6.49
C ARG A 27 2.41 10.43 7.17
N LYS A 28 1.32 10.73 7.89
CA LYS A 28 0.52 9.72 8.58
C LYS A 28 -0.27 8.90 7.58
N TYR A 29 -1.03 9.53 6.69
CA TYR A 29 -1.84 8.79 5.71
C TYR A 29 -1.01 8.18 4.57
N LEU A 30 0.05 8.84 4.12
CA LEU A 30 0.98 8.27 3.12
C LEU A 30 1.84 7.15 3.72
N GLY A 31 2.16 7.22 5.01
CA GLY A 31 2.89 6.17 5.72
C GLY A 31 2.12 4.84 5.72
N ALA A 32 0.82 4.90 6.02
CA ALA A 32 -0.05 3.72 5.93
C ALA A 32 -0.19 3.21 4.49
N ALA A 33 -0.42 4.11 3.53
CA ALA A 33 -0.51 3.75 2.12
C ALA A 33 0.76 3.05 1.60
N ARG A 34 1.94 3.51 2.03
CA ARG A 34 3.23 2.89 1.67
C ARG A 34 3.36 1.48 2.22
N LYS A 35 2.86 1.23 3.43
CA LYS A 35 2.85 -0.11 4.06
C LYS A 35 1.99 -1.08 3.25
N ASP A 36 0.82 -0.65 2.80
CA ASP A 36 -0.10 -1.48 2.01
C ASP A 36 0.42 -1.75 0.60
N ILE A 37 1.06 -0.76 -0.03
CA ILE A 37 1.79 -0.96 -1.30
C ILE A 37 2.88 -2.02 -1.12
N LYS A 38 3.70 -1.89 -0.06
CA LYS A 38 4.79 -2.83 0.22
C LYS A 38 4.25 -4.26 0.37
N ALA A 39 3.19 -4.45 1.15
CA ALA A 39 2.54 -5.75 1.33
C ALA A 39 2.02 -6.33 -0.01
N THR A 40 1.42 -5.48 -0.85
CA THR A 40 0.92 -5.88 -2.17
C THR A 40 2.05 -6.35 -3.08
N VAL A 41 3.17 -5.62 -3.11
CA VAL A 41 4.34 -5.95 -3.93
C VAL A 41 5.02 -7.22 -3.41
N GLU A 42 5.21 -7.36 -2.09
CA GLU A 42 5.78 -8.56 -1.48
C GLU A 42 4.95 -9.81 -1.79
N HIS A 43 3.62 -9.71 -1.67
CA HIS A 43 2.71 -10.78 -2.03
C HIS A 43 2.89 -11.21 -3.50
N LYS A 44 2.95 -10.23 -4.42
CA LYS A 44 3.10 -10.55 -5.85
C LYS A 44 4.47 -11.12 -6.19
N ILE A 45 5.54 -10.63 -5.57
CA ILE A 45 6.90 -11.18 -5.76
C ILE A 45 6.95 -12.65 -5.31
N LYS A 46 6.41 -12.96 -4.13
CA LYS A 46 6.48 -14.29 -3.53
C LYS A 46 5.51 -15.28 -4.15
N ASN A 47 4.25 -14.90 -4.26
CA ASN A 47 3.15 -15.84 -4.53
C ASN A 47 2.68 -15.84 -5.99
N VAL A 48 3.03 -14.81 -6.77
CA VAL A 48 2.59 -14.70 -8.18
C VAL A 48 3.76 -14.84 -9.14
N LEU A 49 4.85 -14.10 -8.91
CA LEU A 49 5.99 -14.07 -9.82
C LEU A 49 7.06 -15.11 -9.49
N GLY A 50 7.15 -15.56 -8.23
CA GLY A 50 8.16 -16.53 -7.80
C GLY A 50 9.60 -16.04 -7.99
N SER A 51 9.80 -14.72 -7.97
CA SER A 51 11.10 -14.06 -8.13
C SER A 51 11.74 -13.68 -6.79
N ASP A 52 11.20 -14.19 -5.68
CA ASP A 52 11.80 -14.03 -4.36
C ASP A 52 13.20 -14.65 -4.34
N GLN A 53 14.16 -13.96 -3.72
CA GLN A 53 15.57 -14.37 -3.60
C GLN A 53 16.33 -14.61 -4.92
N LYS A 54 15.87 -14.07 -6.06
CA LYS A 54 16.56 -14.15 -7.36
C LYS A 54 17.21 -12.83 -7.76
N ALA A 55 17.87 -12.19 -6.81
CA ALA A 55 18.53 -10.88 -6.96
C ALA A 55 19.87 -10.97 -7.69
#